data_AF-A0A5C7ESA9-F1
#
_entry.id   AF-A0A5C7ESA9-F1
#
_cell.length_a   1.000
_cell.length_b   1.000
_cell.length_c   1.000
_cell.angle_alpha   90.00
_cell.angle_beta   90.00
_cell.angle_gamma   90.00
#
_symmetry.space_group_name_H-M   'P 1'
#
loop_
_entity.id
_entity.type
_entity.pdbx_description
1 polymer ?
#
loop_
_entity_poly.entity_id
_entity_poly.type
_entity_poly.pdbx_seq_one_letter_code
_entity_poly.pdbx_strand_id
1 'polypeptide(L)'
;MKTIGQRFLRFSVHLAISLAVFAVVMMGVGYLIYTHYERGVERSSFVQALARVERGSDPDALVRALAQGLGQASAEEAELTVFWLEQRVHQGSIPALYFMGLYAEKAGWRERALEFIAAAALVGRVDAARCGSPDAARTVEQLETRLGLAPAFDLLRHDPVQRARRVAWALAYEEKHRSRPRAAWICGEAAEDPAAEAAWPRRRGEVRTEFERRF
;
A
#
# COMPACT_ATOMS: atom_id res chain seq x y z
N MET A 1 25.99 51.22 -2.64
CA MET A 1 25.40 50.02 -3.28
C MET A 1 26.25 48.75 -3.24
N LYS A 2 27.59 48.78 -3.02
CA LYS A 2 28.43 47.56 -3.00
C LYS A 2 28.21 46.59 -1.81
N THR A 3 27.68 47.06 -0.69
CA THR A 3 27.55 46.26 0.56
C THR A 3 26.36 45.29 0.57
N ILE A 4 25.34 45.52 -0.25
CA ILE A 4 24.13 44.67 -0.30
C ILE A 4 24.44 43.33 -0.99
N GLY A 5 25.21 43.34 -2.08
CA GLY A 5 25.54 42.12 -2.83
C GLY A 5 26.37 41.10 -2.06
N GLN A 6 27.30 41.54 -1.21
CA GLN A 6 28.16 40.64 -0.45
C GLN A 6 27.42 39.93 0.69
N ARG A 7 26.42 40.58 1.30
CA ARG A 7 25.55 39.96 2.31
C ARG A 7 24.63 38.91 1.68
N PHE A 8 24.09 39.20 0.51
CA PHE A 8 23.26 38.25 -0.24
C PHE A 8 24.04 37.00 -0.63
N LEU A 9 25.26 37.15 -1.15
CA LEU A 9 26.10 36.01 -1.53
C LEU A 9 26.45 35.11 -0.33
N ARG A 10 26.81 35.70 0.83
CA ARG A 10 27.09 34.93 2.05
C ARG A 10 25.86 34.18 2.55
N PHE A 11 24.70 34.83 2.53
CA PHE A 11 23.44 34.18 2.91
C PHE A 11 23.12 32.99 2.00
N SER A 12 23.24 33.14 0.69
CA SER A 12 23.01 32.05 -0.27
C SER A 12 23.95 30.87 -0.08
N VAL A 13 25.23 31.12 0.22
CA VAL A 13 26.21 30.04 0.48
C VAL A 13 25.87 29.30 1.78
N HIS A 14 25.54 30.00 2.86
CA HIS A 14 25.14 29.36 4.11
C HIS A 14 23.87 28.53 3.95
N LEU A 15 22.86 29.05 3.24
CA LEU A 15 21.64 28.32 2.95
C LEU A 15 21.91 27.04 2.14
N ALA A 16 22.74 27.13 1.10
CA ALA A 16 23.12 25.98 0.28
C ALA A 16 23.85 24.91 1.10
N ILE A 17 24.78 25.31 1.96
CA ILE A 17 25.51 24.38 2.86
C ILE A 17 24.54 23.73 3.85
N SER A 18 23.66 24.51 4.48
CA SER A 18 22.67 23.97 5.43
C SER A 18 21.72 22.96 4.76
N LEU A 19 21.25 23.26 3.54
CA LEU A 19 20.42 22.33 2.77
C LEU A 19 21.18 21.05 2.39
N ALA A 20 22.45 21.16 2.00
CA ALA A 20 23.29 20.01 1.67
C ALA A 20 23.52 19.10 2.90
N VAL A 21 23.87 19.69 4.04
CA VAL A 21 24.04 18.94 5.31
C VAL A 21 22.74 18.26 5.71
N PHE A 22 21.61 18.97 5.63
CA PHE A 22 20.29 18.41 5.92
C PHE A 22 19.98 17.21 5.03
N ALA A 23 20.21 17.32 3.71
CA ALA A 23 19.99 16.22 2.77
C ALA A 23 20.84 14.98 3.11
N VAL A 24 22.12 15.18 3.44
CA VAL A 24 23.03 14.08 3.83
C VAL A 24 22.56 13.40 5.11
N VAL A 25 22.14 14.17 6.11
CA VAL A 25 21.60 13.62 7.37
C VAL A 25 20.34 12.80 7.10
N MET A 26 19.41 13.33 6.30
CA MET A 26 18.17 12.63 5.96
C MET A 26 18.43 11.33 5.18
N MET A 27 19.39 11.34 4.25
CA MET A 27 19.82 10.12 3.55
C MET A 27 20.44 9.10 4.49
N GLY A 28 21.30 9.54 5.42
CA GLY A 28 21.93 8.69 6.43
C GLY A 28 20.90 8.03 7.37
N VAL A 29 19.95 8.81 7.87
CA VAL A 29 18.85 8.29 8.71
C VAL A 29 17.99 7.30 7.93
N GLY A 30 17.62 7.62 6.69
CA GLY A 30 16.85 6.72 5.83
C GLY A 30 17.57 5.38 5.58
N TYR A 31 18.89 5.44 5.32
CA TYR A 31 19.71 4.24 5.12
C TYR A 31 19.80 3.37 6.40
N LEU A 32 19.96 4.00 7.57
CA LEU A 32 19.99 3.28 8.84
C LEU A 32 18.66 2.59 9.15
N ILE A 33 17.54 3.27 8.90
CA ILE A 33 16.21 2.70 9.08
C ILE A 33 16.01 1.52 8.10
N TYR A 34 16.34 1.71 6.83
CA TYR A 34 16.22 0.66 5.82
C TYR A 34 17.04 -0.59 6.18
N THR A 35 18.32 -0.42 6.50
CA THR A 35 19.20 -1.55 6.87
C THR A 35 18.79 -2.22 8.18
N HIS A 36 18.18 -1.48 9.10
CA HIS A 36 17.60 -2.06 10.31
C HIS A 36 16.44 -3.01 9.96
N TYR A 37 15.50 -2.57 9.13
CA TYR A 37 14.37 -3.39 8.69
C TYR A 37 14.81 -4.58 7.84
N GLU A 38 15.76 -4.40 6.93
CA GLU A 38 16.30 -5.49 6.09
C GLU A 38 16.91 -6.60 6.96
N ARG A 39 17.78 -6.24 7.91
CA ARG A 39 18.35 -7.20 8.87
C ARG A 39 17.28 -7.82 9.77
N GLY A 40 16.25 -7.06 10.14
CA GLY A 40 15.11 -7.56 10.90
C GLY A 40 14.35 -8.63 10.13
N VAL A 41 14.06 -8.39 8.85
CA VAL A 41 13.43 -9.35 7.93
C VAL A 41 14.29 -10.62 7.77
N GLU A 42 15.61 -10.48 7.65
CA GLU A 42 16.53 -11.61 7.57
C GLU A 42 16.51 -12.48 8.84
N ARG A 43 16.36 -11.86 10.01
CA ARG A 43 16.38 -12.55 11.31
C ARG A 43 15.02 -13.08 11.75
N SER A 44 13.93 -12.49 11.28
CA SER A 44 12.58 -12.88 11.65
C SER A 44 12.24 -14.26 11.08
N SER A 45 12.16 -15.27 11.96
CA SER A 45 11.78 -16.62 11.56
C SER A 45 10.41 -16.67 10.87
N PHE A 46 9.49 -15.79 11.28
CA PHE A 46 8.16 -15.62 10.69
C PHE A 46 8.23 -15.09 9.26
N VAL A 47 8.93 -13.97 9.02
CA VAL A 47 9.05 -13.40 7.66
C VAL A 47 9.83 -14.34 6.74
N GLN A 48 10.85 -15.03 7.27
CA GLN A 48 11.56 -16.08 6.53
C GLN A 48 10.64 -17.25 6.16
N ALA A 49 9.65 -17.59 6.98
CA ALA A 49 8.63 -18.58 6.64
C ALA A 49 7.75 -18.10 5.49
N LEU A 50 7.28 -16.84 5.51
CA LEU A 50 6.53 -16.25 4.40
C LEU A 50 7.34 -16.27 3.10
N ALA A 51 8.61 -15.88 3.14
CA ALA A 51 9.51 -15.91 1.99
C ALA A 51 9.77 -17.33 1.45
N ARG A 52 9.73 -18.36 2.32
CA ARG A 52 9.79 -19.77 1.87
C ARG A 52 8.53 -20.18 1.13
N VAL A 53 7.35 -19.80 1.64
CA VAL A 53 6.06 -20.11 0.99
C VAL A 53 5.96 -19.40 -0.37
N GLU A 54 6.37 -18.13 -0.45
CA GLU A 54 6.39 -17.37 -1.70
C GLU A 54 7.27 -18.03 -2.78
N ARG A 55 8.45 -18.54 -2.40
CA ARG A 55 9.34 -19.27 -3.33
C ARG A 55 8.74 -20.56 -3.87
N GLY A 56 7.73 -21.12 -3.19
CA GLY A 56 6.95 -22.26 -3.69
C GLY A 56 5.99 -21.88 -4.82
N SER A 57 5.86 -20.60 -5.16
CA SER A 57 5.00 -20.08 -6.24
C SER A 57 3.52 -20.46 -6.10
N ASP A 58 3.04 -20.65 -4.86
CA ASP A 58 1.62 -20.82 -4.53
C ASP A 58 1.11 -19.56 -3.81
N PRO A 59 0.49 -18.60 -4.53
CA PRO A 59 -0.06 -17.38 -3.93
C PRO A 59 -1.11 -17.67 -2.86
N ASP A 60 -1.90 -18.74 -3.02
CA ASP A 60 -2.95 -19.09 -2.06
C ASP A 60 -2.34 -19.61 -0.76
N ALA A 61 -1.26 -20.40 -0.85
CA ALA A 61 -0.49 -20.79 0.34
C ALA A 61 0.09 -19.56 1.05
N LEU A 62 0.58 -18.58 0.31
CA LEU A 62 1.10 -17.35 0.90
C LEU A 62 0.01 -16.53 1.57
N VAL A 63 -1.16 -16.39 0.96
CA VAL A 63 -2.33 -15.72 1.55
C VAL A 63 -2.77 -16.43 2.82
N ARG A 64 -2.84 -17.77 2.82
CA ARG A 64 -3.16 -18.56 4.03
C ARG A 64 -2.11 -18.35 5.13
N ALA A 65 -0.82 -18.37 4.78
CA ALA A 65 0.26 -18.15 5.73
C ALA A 65 0.21 -16.74 6.35
N LEU A 66 -0.07 -15.71 5.54
CA LEU A 66 -0.26 -14.34 6.01
C LEU A 66 -1.47 -14.22 6.96
N ALA A 67 -2.59 -14.85 6.62
CA ALA A 67 -3.80 -14.83 7.45
C ALA A 67 -3.61 -15.56 8.79
N GLN A 68 -2.98 -16.74 8.77
CA GLN A 68 -2.67 -17.50 9.99
C GLN A 68 -1.64 -16.76 10.87
N GLY A 69 -0.62 -16.20 10.24
CA GLY A 69 0.43 -15.44 10.91
C GLY A 69 -0.06 -14.20 11.64
N LEU A 70 -1.12 -13.55 11.14
CA LEU A 70 -1.65 -12.32 11.74
C LEU A 70 -2.09 -12.50 13.20
N GLY A 71 -2.64 -13.68 13.53
CA GLY A 71 -3.04 -14.03 14.90
C GLY A 71 -1.84 -14.28 15.82
N GLN A 72 -0.72 -14.74 15.27
CA GLN A 72 0.46 -15.22 16.01
C GLN A 72 1.59 -14.19 16.10
N ALA A 73 1.67 -13.28 15.12
CA ALA A 73 2.74 -12.30 15.02
C ALA A 73 2.72 -11.35 16.23
N SER A 74 3.91 -11.09 16.76
CA SER A 74 4.17 -9.96 17.65
C SER A 74 4.01 -8.62 16.92
N ALA A 75 3.97 -7.51 17.66
CA ALA A 75 3.95 -6.18 17.06
C ALA A 75 5.19 -5.95 16.17
N GLU A 76 6.39 -6.33 16.65
CA GLU A 76 7.64 -6.22 15.88
C GLU A 76 7.60 -7.05 14.60
N GLU A 77 7.13 -8.31 14.66
CA GLU A 77 6.97 -9.14 13.46
C GLU A 77 5.95 -8.56 12.49
N ALA A 78 4.90 -7.90 13.00
CA ALA A 78 3.93 -7.23 12.17
C ALA A 78 4.54 -6.03 11.43
N GLU A 79 5.38 -5.23 12.08
CA GLU A 79 6.13 -4.13 11.44
C GLU A 79 7.04 -4.66 10.32
N LEU A 80 7.80 -5.72 10.61
CA LEU A 80 8.67 -6.38 9.62
C LEU A 80 7.85 -6.95 8.45
N THR A 81 6.65 -7.47 8.72
CA THR A 81 5.76 -8.00 7.69
C THR A 81 5.21 -6.90 6.80
N VAL A 82 4.86 -5.73 7.35
CA VAL A 82 4.47 -4.56 6.53
C VAL A 82 5.62 -4.17 5.60
N PHE A 83 6.85 -4.04 6.11
CA PHE A 83 8.02 -3.72 5.28
C PHE A 83 8.27 -4.77 4.19
N TRP A 84 8.12 -6.06 4.53
CA TRP A 84 8.25 -7.16 3.57
C TRP A 84 7.17 -7.12 2.48
N LEU A 85 5.93 -6.76 2.82
CA LEU A 85 4.81 -6.59 1.88
C LEU A 85 4.97 -5.36 0.99
N GLU A 86 5.58 -4.27 1.48
CA GLU A 86 5.84 -3.06 0.67
C GLU A 86 6.66 -3.39 -0.59
N GLN A 87 7.58 -4.36 -0.51
CA GLN A 87 8.38 -4.81 -1.66
C GLN A 87 7.59 -5.67 -2.67
N ARG A 88 6.39 -6.13 -2.28
CA ARG A 88 5.55 -7.07 -3.04
C ARG A 88 4.25 -6.47 -3.56
N VAL A 89 3.87 -5.30 -3.04
CA VAL A 89 2.56 -4.69 -3.31
C VAL A 89 2.30 -4.43 -4.81
N HIS A 90 3.35 -4.28 -5.61
CA HIS A 90 3.25 -4.04 -7.05
C HIS A 90 3.27 -5.31 -7.92
N GLN A 91 3.48 -6.49 -7.33
CA GLN A 91 3.53 -7.74 -8.08
C GLN A 91 2.14 -8.25 -8.47
N GLY A 92 1.09 -7.83 -7.75
CA GLY A 92 -0.31 -8.19 -8.04
C GLY A 92 -0.66 -9.67 -7.77
N SER A 93 0.27 -10.47 -7.25
CA SER A 93 0.07 -11.89 -6.94
C SER A 93 -0.75 -12.13 -5.67
N ILE A 94 -0.72 -11.20 -4.72
CA ILE A 94 -1.41 -11.28 -3.43
C ILE A 94 -2.15 -9.98 -3.11
N PRO A 95 -3.16 -10.01 -2.23
CA PRO A 95 -3.83 -8.83 -1.68
C PRO A 95 -2.96 -8.06 -0.67
N ALA A 96 -1.75 -7.65 -1.08
CA ALA A 96 -0.74 -7.08 -0.20
C ALA A 96 -1.23 -5.86 0.60
N LEU A 97 -1.94 -4.90 -0.02
CA LEU A 97 -2.44 -3.73 0.69
C LEU A 97 -3.40 -4.08 1.84
N TYR A 98 -4.25 -5.09 1.67
CA TYR A 98 -5.13 -5.54 2.74
C TYR A 98 -4.33 -6.09 3.92
N PHE A 99 -3.34 -6.96 3.65
CA PHE A 99 -2.47 -7.48 4.69
C PHE A 99 -1.59 -6.40 5.32
N MET A 100 -1.09 -5.43 4.55
CA MET A 100 -0.36 -4.28 5.10
C MET A 100 -1.23 -3.50 6.08
N GLY A 101 -2.53 -3.32 5.78
CA GLY A 101 -3.49 -2.72 6.70
C GLY A 101 -3.63 -3.48 8.01
N LEU A 102 -3.87 -4.80 7.92
CA LEU A 102 -4.04 -5.67 9.08
C LEU A 102 -2.78 -5.78 9.96
N TYR A 103 -1.61 -5.93 9.35
CA TYR A 103 -0.35 -5.98 10.09
C TYR A 103 0.04 -4.59 10.64
N ALA A 104 -0.26 -3.50 9.94
CA ALA A 104 -0.08 -2.16 10.50
C ALA A 104 -0.97 -1.94 11.74
N GLU A 105 -2.21 -2.43 11.73
CA GLU A 105 -3.07 -2.39 12.93
C GLU A 105 -2.47 -3.21 14.07
N LYS A 106 -1.98 -4.43 13.79
CA LYS A 106 -1.31 -5.31 14.75
C LYS A 106 -0.05 -4.67 15.34
N ALA A 107 0.70 -3.90 14.55
CA ALA A 107 1.84 -3.10 14.97
C ALA A 107 1.45 -1.83 15.76
N GLY A 108 0.16 -1.52 15.89
CA GLY A 108 -0.34 -0.31 16.55
C GLY A 108 -0.32 0.94 15.66
N TRP A 109 0.01 0.82 14.37
CA TRP A 109 0.05 1.92 13.40
C TRP A 109 -1.33 2.22 12.81
N ARG A 110 -2.31 2.50 13.68
CA ARG A 110 -3.75 2.65 13.32
C ARG A 110 -4.01 3.57 12.13
N GLU A 111 -3.36 4.74 12.10
CA GLU A 111 -3.51 5.72 11.02
C GLU A 111 -3.09 5.13 9.66
N ARG A 112 -1.97 4.40 9.64
CA ARG A 112 -1.42 3.80 8.42
C ARG A 112 -2.19 2.54 8.01
N ALA A 113 -2.76 1.81 8.98
CA ALA A 113 -3.66 0.71 8.72
C ALA A 113 -4.87 1.16 7.88
N LEU A 114 -5.51 2.27 8.27
CA LEU A 114 -6.66 2.82 7.53
C LEU A 114 -6.27 3.35 6.15
N GLU A 115 -5.07 3.93 5.99
CA GLU A 115 -4.56 4.31 4.66
C GLU A 115 -4.45 3.10 3.74
N PHE A 116 -3.82 2.03 4.21
CA PHE A 116 -3.67 0.80 3.43
C PHE A 116 -5.01 0.14 3.14
N ILE A 117 -5.94 0.07 4.09
CA ILE A 117 -7.28 -0.50 3.88
C ILE A 117 -8.07 0.33 2.85
N ALA A 118 -8.03 1.67 2.95
CA ALA A 118 -8.70 2.53 1.97
C ALA A 118 -8.11 2.38 0.56
N ALA A 119 -6.77 2.33 0.45
CA ALA A 119 -6.14 2.06 -0.85
C ALA A 119 -6.45 0.65 -1.35
N ALA A 120 -6.41 -0.39 -0.50
CA ALA A 120 -6.73 -1.75 -0.89
C ALA A 120 -8.16 -1.84 -1.48
N ALA A 121 -9.11 -1.18 -0.81
CA ALA A 121 -10.49 -1.09 -1.24
C ALA A 121 -10.63 -0.43 -2.62
N LEU A 122 -9.99 0.72 -2.85
CA LEU A 122 -10.03 1.41 -4.14
C LEU A 122 -9.31 0.59 -5.23
N VAL A 123 -8.05 0.23 -4.99
CA VAL A 123 -7.15 -0.49 -5.91
C VAL A 123 -7.76 -1.82 -6.32
N GLY A 124 -8.37 -2.56 -5.39
CA GLY A 124 -9.06 -3.82 -5.68
C GLY A 124 -10.28 -3.63 -6.57
N ARG A 125 -11.12 -2.61 -6.32
CA ARG A 125 -12.27 -2.29 -7.17
C ARG A 125 -11.85 -1.82 -8.57
N VAL A 126 -10.80 -1.01 -8.64
CA VAL A 126 -10.14 -0.57 -9.87
C VAL A 126 -9.66 -1.78 -10.68
N ASP A 127 -8.96 -2.72 -10.04
CA ASP A 127 -8.55 -3.96 -10.71
C ASP A 127 -9.73 -4.80 -11.16
N ALA A 128 -10.74 -4.96 -10.32
CA ALA A 128 -11.93 -5.73 -10.67
C ALA A 128 -12.63 -5.16 -11.92
N ALA A 129 -12.78 -3.83 -11.97
CA ALA A 129 -13.30 -3.15 -13.14
C ALA A 129 -12.40 -3.31 -14.38
N ARG A 130 -11.07 -3.35 -14.19
CA ARG A 130 -10.11 -3.62 -15.26
C ARG A 130 -10.24 -5.06 -15.79
N CYS A 131 -10.44 -6.05 -14.92
CA CYS A 131 -10.66 -7.45 -15.32
C CYS A 131 -11.94 -7.60 -16.17
N GLY A 132 -12.93 -6.73 -15.99
CA GLY A 132 -14.18 -6.71 -16.76
C GLY A 132 -15.16 -7.85 -16.46
N SER A 133 -14.88 -8.68 -15.46
CA SER A 133 -15.79 -9.76 -15.02
C SER A 133 -16.56 -9.36 -13.75
N PRO A 134 -17.88 -9.65 -13.66
CA PRO A 134 -18.64 -9.51 -12.41
C PRO A 134 -18.05 -10.33 -11.25
N ASP A 135 -17.37 -11.44 -11.54
CA ASP A 135 -16.73 -12.29 -10.52
C ASP A 135 -15.60 -11.56 -9.80
N ALA A 136 -14.87 -10.71 -10.52
CA ALA A 136 -13.75 -9.96 -9.97
C ALA A 136 -14.18 -9.02 -8.82
N ALA A 137 -15.32 -8.35 -8.97
CA ALA A 137 -15.87 -7.50 -7.92
C ALA A 137 -16.29 -8.32 -6.69
N ARG A 138 -16.95 -9.46 -6.92
CA ARG A 138 -17.34 -10.39 -5.84
C ARG A 138 -16.13 -10.94 -5.09
N THR A 139 -15.03 -11.23 -5.78
CA THR A 139 -13.78 -11.69 -5.15
C THR A 139 -13.24 -10.66 -4.15
N VAL A 140 -13.25 -9.37 -4.52
CA VAL A 140 -12.82 -8.30 -3.61
C VAL A 140 -13.73 -8.23 -2.38
N GLU A 141 -15.05 -8.23 -2.56
CA GLU A 141 -16.01 -8.16 -1.44
C GLU A 141 -15.93 -9.38 -0.51
N GLN A 142 -15.77 -10.58 -1.08
CA GLN A 142 -15.58 -11.80 -0.31
C GLN A 142 -14.28 -11.75 0.50
N LEU A 143 -13.20 -11.24 -0.08
CA LEU A 143 -11.95 -11.06 0.66
C LEU A 143 -12.12 -10.06 1.80
N GLU A 144 -12.70 -8.88 1.54
CA GLU A 144 -12.98 -7.86 2.56
C GLU A 144 -13.80 -8.43 3.73
N THR A 145 -14.79 -9.26 3.41
CA THR A 145 -15.63 -9.95 4.39
C THR A 145 -14.84 -10.98 5.21
N ARG A 146 -14.06 -11.84 4.54
CA ARG A 146 -13.23 -12.87 5.19
C ARG A 146 -12.15 -12.27 6.09
N LEU A 147 -11.62 -11.11 5.72
CA LEU A 147 -10.63 -10.36 6.51
C LEU A 147 -11.27 -9.52 7.64
N GLY A 148 -12.60 -9.49 7.74
CA GLY A 148 -13.30 -8.78 8.81
C GLY A 148 -13.14 -7.27 8.75
N LEU A 149 -13.05 -6.67 7.56
CA LEU A 149 -12.76 -5.23 7.40
C LEU A 149 -13.95 -4.30 7.64
N ALA A 150 -15.13 -4.84 7.95
CA ALA A 150 -16.33 -4.05 8.19
C ALA A 150 -16.13 -2.93 9.25
N PRO A 151 -15.49 -3.16 10.41
CA PRO A 151 -15.24 -2.11 11.40
C PRO A 151 -14.35 -0.98 10.88
N ALA A 152 -13.32 -1.28 10.07
CA ALA A 152 -12.47 -0.26 9.46
C ALA A 152 -13.26 0.61 8.48
N PHE A 153 -14.12 0.00 7.66
CA PHE A 153 -15.01 0.74 6.77
C PHE A 153 -16.09 1.52 7.51
N ASP A 154 -16.60 1.02 8.64
CA ASP A 154 -17.53 1.76 9.49
C ASP A 154 -16.84 2.99 10.07
N LEU A 155 -15.61 2.86 10.56
CA LEU A 155 -14.83 4.00 11.07
C LEU A 155 -14.65 5.07 9.99
N LEU A 156 -14.26 4.66 8.77
CA LEU A 156 -14.13 5.58 7.64
C LEU A 156 -15.46 6.25 7.28
N ARG A 157 -16.60 5.58 7.43
CA ARG A 157 -17.92 6.18 7.13
C ARG A 157 -18.36 7.21 8.17
N HIS A 158 -18.03 7.02 9.44
CA HIS A 158 -18.55 7.84 10.55
C HIS A 158 -17.60 8.98 10.99
N ASP A 159 -16.32 8.96 10.60
CA ASP A 159 -15.38 10.05 10.86
C ASP A 159 -15.06 10.83 9.57
N PRO A 160 -15.73 11.96 9.29
CA PRO A 160 -15.57 12.68 8.02
C PRO A 160 -14.16 13.27 7.83
N VAL A 161 -13.43 13.57 8.90
CA VAL A 161 -12.07 14.12 8.83
C VAL A 161 -11.10 13.04 8.41
N GLN A 162 -11.14 11.89 9.08
CA GLN A 162 -10.34 10.72 8.71
C GLN A 162 -10.66 10.28 7.29
N ARG A 163 -11.95 10.18 6.96
CA ARG A 163 -12.45 9.80 5.64
C ARG A 163 -11.88 10.63 4.51
N ALA A 164 -12.01 11.96 4.59
CA ALA A 164 -11.49 12.86 3.55
C ALA A 164 -9.98 12.65 3.34
N ARG A 165 -9.22 12.51 4.44
CA ARG A 165 -7.78 12.27 4.39
C ARG A 165 -7.43 10.91 3.75
N ARG A 166 -8.13 9.82 4.14
CA ARG A 166 -7.83 8.47 3.62
C ARG A 166 -8.29 8.29 2.18
N VAL A 167 -9.43 8.86 1.80
CA VAL A 167 -9.91 8.85 0.42
C VAL A 167 -8.93 9.59 -0.48
N ALA A 168 -8.51 10.81 -0.09
CA ALA A 168 -7.50 11.56 -0.85
C ALA A 168 -6.18 10.79 -0.99
N TRP A 169 -5.72 10.14 0.09
CA TRP A 169 -4.51 9.32 0.05
C TRP A 169 -4.67 8.10 -0.87
N ALA A 170 -5.79 7.37 -0.78
CA ALA A 170 -6.06 6.22 -1.63
C ALA A 170 -6.10 6.58 -3.12
N LEU A 171 -6.74 7.71 -3.47
CA LEU A 171 -6.78 8.22 -4.85
C LEU A 171 -5.40 8.60 -5.38
N ALA A 172 -4.57 9.22 -4.54
CA ALA A 172 -3.19 9.56 -4.89
C ALA A 172 -2.31 8.33 -5.03
N TYR A 173 -2.46 7.34 -4.14
CA TYR A 173 -1.78 6.05 -4.23
C TYR A 173 -2.15 5.33 -5.54
N GLU A 174 -3.44 5.21 -5.84
CA GLU A 174 -3.91 4.53 -7.05
C GLU A 174 -3.46 5.25 -8.33
N GLU A 175 -3.48 6.59 -8.36
CA GLU A 175 -2.94 7.35 -9.51
C GLU A 175 -1.43 7.13 -9.70
N LYS A 176 -0.65 7.20 -8.61
CA LYS A 176 0.80 6.97 -8.63
C LYS A 176 1.14 5.59 -9.18
N HIS A 177 0.29 4.59 -8.92
CA HIS A 177 0.52 3.20 -9.28
C HIS A 177 -0.40 2.69 -10.40
N ARG A 178 -0.98 3.58 -11.22
CA ARG A 178 -1.95 3.23 -12.28
C ARG A 178 -1.38 2.28 -13.36
N SER A 179 -0.06 2.27 -13.54
CA SER A 179 0.63 1.45 -14.56
C SER A 179 0.99 0.04 -14.09
N ARG A 180 0.65 -0.31 -12.83
CA ARG A 180 0.93 -1.65 -12.31
C ARG A 180 0.13 -2.72 -13.09
N PRO A 181 0.62 -3.98 -13.10
CA PRO A 181 -0.17 -5.09 -13.64
C PRO A 181 -1.48 -5.25 -12.87
N ARG A 182 -2.51 -5.75 -13.57
CA ARG A 182 -3.77 -6.18 -12.95
C ARG A 182 -3.49 -7.27 -11.91
N ALA A 183 -4.18 -7.23 -10.78
CA ALA A 183 -3.97 -8.22 -9.73
C ALA A 183 -4.46 -9.61 -10.16
N ALA A 184 -3.55 -10.58 -10.21
CA ALA A 184 -3.84 -11.96 -10.58
C ALA A 184 -4.84 -12.61 -9.61
N TRP A 185 -4.77 -12.28 -8.32
CA TRP A 185 -5.71 -12.80 -7.31
C TRP A 185 -7.15 -12.29 -7.51
N ILE A 186 -7.36 -11.23 -8.31
CA ILE A 186 -8.68 -10.70 -8.65
C ILE A 186 -9.15 -11.23 -10.00
N CYS A 187 -8.30 -11.13 -11.04
CA CYS A 187 -8.70 -11.50 -12.40
C CYS A 187 -8.69 -13.02 -12.66
N GLY A 188 -8.03 -13.81 -11.80
CA GLY A 188 -7.77 -15.23 -12.07
C GLY A 188 -7.01 -15.43 -13.38
N GLU A 189 -7.30 -16.52 -14.08
CA GLU A 189 -6.74 -16.84 -15.41
C GLU A 189 -7.48 -16.15 -16.57
N ALA A 190 -8.35 -15.18 -16.30
CA ALA A 190 -9.14 -14.55 -17.36
C ALA A 190 -8.24 -13.92 -18.43
N ALA A 191 -8.45 -14.35 -19.67
CA ALA A 191 -7.79 -13.78 -20.84
C ALA A 191 -8.00 -12.26 -20.90
N GLU A 192 -7.03 -11.55 -21.46
CA GLU A 192 -7.18 -10.12 -21.71
C GLU A 192 -8.30 -9.92 -22.73
N ASP A 193 -9.36 -9.19 -22.33
CA ASP A 193 -10.41 -8.75 -23.23
C ASP A 193 -10.02 -7.35 -23.77
N PRO A 194 -9.74 -7.21 -25.08
CA PRO A 194 -9.38 -5.91 -25.66
C PRO A 194 -10.49 -4.86 -25.50
N ALA A 195 -11.75 -5.27 -25.48
CA ALA A 195 -12.87 -4.36 -25.24
C ALA A 195 -12.85 -3.83 -23.80
N ALA A 196 -12.48 -4.69 -22.84
CA ALA A 196 -12.29 -4.30 -21.45
C ALA A 196 -11.16 -3.27 -21.32
N GLU A 197 -10.01 -3.48 -21.97
CA GLU A 197 -8.89 -2.53 -21.91
C GLU A 197 -9.24 -1.19 -22.58
N ALA A 198 -9.98 -1.19 -23.70
CA ALA A 198 -10.45 0.05 -24.34
C ALA A 198 -11.42 0.85 -23.45
N ALA A 199 -12.29 0.16 -22.71
CA ALA A 199 -13.24 0.77 -21.78
C ALA A 199 -12.62 1.17 -20.43
N TRP A 200 -11.36 0.81 -20.17
CA TRP A 200 -10.71 0.94 -18.87
C TRP A 200 -10.70 2.37 -18.32
N PRO A 201 -10.27 3.42 -19.06
CA PRO A 201 -10.18 4.76 -18.52
C PRO A 201 -11.52 5.29 -17.98
N ARG A 202 -12.62 4.99 -18.68
CA ARG A 202 -13.97 5.37 -18.27
C ARG A 202 -14.38 4.65 -16.99
N ARG A 203 -14.25 3.32 -16.96
CA ARG A 203 -14.62 2.50 -15.79
C ARG A 203 -13.80 2.85 -14.55
N ARG A 204 -12.51 3.15 -14.72
CA ARG A 204 -11.66 3.67 -13.65
C ARG A 204 -12.22 4.96 -13.05
N GLY A 205 -12.65 5.91 -13.89
CA GLY A 205 -13.27 7.16 -13.46
C GLY A 205 -14.57 6.94 -12.68
N GLU A 206 -15.41 6.02 -13.17
CA GLU A 206 -16.66 5.62 -12.50
C GLU A 206 -16.39 5.02 -11.11
N VAL A 207 -15.45 4.07 -11.01
CA VAL A 207 -15.06 3.46 -9.73
C VAL A 207 -14.48 4.47 -8.74
N ARG A 208 -13.62 5.39 -9.20
CA ARG A 208 -13.04 6.43 -8.34
C ARG A 208 -14.13 7.36 -7.78
N THR A 209 -15.05 7.78 -8.64
CA THR A 209 -16.20 8.64 -8.24
C THR A 209 -17.11 7.92 -7.25
N GLU A 210 -17.40 6.64 -7.49
CA GLU A 210 -18.20 5.83 -6.57
C GLU A 210 -17.50 5.65 -5.22
N PHE A 211 -16.18 5.41 -5.23
CA PHE A 211 -15.38 5.27 -4.02
C PHE A 211 -15.42 6.53 -3.15
N GLU A 212 -15.22 7.71 -3.76
CA GLU A 212 -15.34 9.01 -3.07
C GLU A 212 -16.74 9.25 -2.48
N ARG A 213 -17.80 8.80 -3.17
CA ARG A 213 -19.18 8.95 -2.69
C ARG A 213 -19.51 7.98 -1.55
N ARG A 214 -18.96 6.76 -1.60
CA ARG A 214 -19.26 5.68 -0.65
C ARG A 214 -18.56 5.86 0.70
N PHE A 215 -17.35 6.43 0.67
CA PHE A 215 -16.60 6.82 1.85
C PHE A 215 -16.77 8.32 2.04
#